data_AF-A0A6V7L4J6-F1
#
_entry.id   AF-A0A6V7L4J6-F1
#
_cell.length_a   1.000
_cell.length_b   1.000
_cell.length_c   1.000
_cell.angle_alpha   90.00
_cell.angle_beta   90.00
_cell.angle_gamma   90.00
#
_symmetry.space_group_name_H-M   'P 1'
#
loop_
_entity.id
_entity.type
_entity.pdbx_description
1 polymer ?
#
loop_
_entity_poly.entity_id
_entity_poly.type
_entity_poly.pdbx_seq_one_letter_code
_entity_poly.pdbx_strand_id
1 'polypeptide(L)' 'PNGRFKINKKICLSISGHHPETWQPSWSIRTALLALIAFMPTPGNLTIGALDDTPEERQVLAK' A
#
# COMPACT_ATOMS: atom_id res chain seq x y z
N PRO A 1 -0.59 6.97 11.67
CA PRO A 1 -0.60 5.50 11.46
C PRO A 1 -1.92 5.13 10.76
N ASN A 2 -1.99 4.07 9.96
CA ASN A 2 -3.21 3.74 9.20
C ASN A 2 -3.70 2.29 9.36
N GLY A 3 -2.98 1.45 10.10
CA GLY A 3 -3.29 0.03 10.27
C GLY A 3 -3.22 -0.83 9.00
N ARG A 4 -2.68 -0.28 7.90
CA ARG A 4 -2.46 -0.98 6.62
C ARG A 4 -0.98 -1.19 6.32
N PHE A 5 -0.13 -0.22 6.67
CA PHE A 5 1.30 -0.27 6.41
C PHE A 5 2.12 0.18 7.64
N LYS A 6 3.20 -0.56 7.91
CA LYS A 6 4.15 -0.22 8.97
C LYS A 6 4.88 1.08 8.62
N ILE A 7 4.87 2.03 9.57
CA ILE A 7 5.58 3.30 9.43
C ILE A 7 7.08 3.05 9.25
N ASN A 8 7.73 3.87 8.41
CA ASN A 8 9.17 3.79 8.11
C ASN A 8 9.62 2.43 7.52
N LYS A 9 8.71 1.68 6.90
CA LYS A 9 9.03 0.44 6.17
C LYS A 9 8.70 0.62 4.70
N LYS A 10 9.60 0.15 3.82
CA LYS A 10 9.32 0.05 2.39
C LYS A 10 8.13 -0.90 2.16
N ILE A 11 7.29 -0.56 1.18
CA ILE A 11 6.16 -1.38 0.73
C ILE A 11 6.35 -1.80 -0.73
N CYS A 12 5.75 -2.92 -1.12
CA CYS A 12 5.76 -3.38 -2.50
C CYS A 12 4.35 -3.33 -3.12
N LEU A 13 4.25 -2.78 -4.32
CA LEU A 13 3.05 -2.80 -5.18
C LEU A 13 3.50 -3.06 -6.61
N SER A 14 2.60 -3.45 -7.51
CA SER A 14 2.88 -3.60 -8.95
C SER A 14 3.47 -2.32 -9.58
N ILE A 15 3.19 -1.15 -9.01
CA ILE A 15 3.76 0.15 -9.41
C ILE A 15 5.10 0.50 -8.78
N SER A 16 5.66 -0.39 -7.95
CA SER A 16 6.95 -0.21 -7.29
C SER A 16 8.06 -0.99 -8.02
N GLY A 17 9.32 -0.59 -7.83
CA GLY A 17 10.48 -1.29 -8.37
C GLY A 17 10.72 -2.71 -7.82
N HIS A 18 9.86 -3.21 -6.91
CA HIS A 18 9.88 -4.61 -6.48
C HIS A 18 9.29 -5.56 -7.54
N HIS A 19 8.51 -5.02 -8.50
CA HIS A 19 7.85 -5.76 -9.56
C HIS A 19 8.28 -5.22 -10.95
N PRO A 20 9.54 -5.41 -11.36
CA PRO A 20 10.04 -4.93 -12.65
C PRO A 20 9.25 -5.47 -13.85
N GLU A 21 8.58 -6.61 -13.69
CA GLU A 21 7.74 -7.24 -14.70
C GLU A 21 6.43 -6.48 -14.99
N THR A 22 5.93 -5.69 -14.04
CA THR A 22 4.69 -4.90 -14.21
C THR A 22 4.93 -3.40 -14.20
N TRP A 23 6.09 -2.94 -13.74
CA TRP A 23 6.44 -1.52 -13.66
C TRP A 23 6.60 -0.87 -15.04
N GLN A 24 6.07 0.34 -15.21
CA GLN A 24 6.20 1.11 -16.45
C GLN A 24 6.78 2.52 -16.18
N PRO A 25 7.79 2.97 -16.96
CA PRO A 25 8.40 4.29 -16.78
C PRO A 25 7.47 5.47 -17.12
N SER A 26 6.41 5.21 -17.89
CA SER A 26 5.39 6.21 -18.24
C SER A 26 4.41 6.51 -17.10
N TRP A 27 4.42 5.70 -16.03
CA TRP A 27 3.53 5.91 -14.89
C TRP A 27 3.93 7.14 -14.09
N SER A 28 3.09 8.17 -14.20
CA SER A 28 3.22 9.40 -13.41
C SER A 28 3.02 9.15 -11.91
N ILE A 29 3.44 10.12 -11.09
CA ILE A 29 3.16 10.16 -9.66
C ILE A 29 1.65 10.03 -9.38
N ARG A 30 0.80 10.64 -10.22
CA ARG A 30 -0.66 10.51 -10.11
C ARG A 30 -1.12 9.06 -10.21
N THR A 31 -0.57 8.30 -11.16
CA THR A 31 -0.89 6.87 -11.32
C THR A 31 -0.43 6.07 -10.11
N ALA A 32 0.75 6.37 -9.57
CA ALA A 32 1.26 5.73 -8.35
C ALA A 32 0.36 5.97 -7.13
N LEU A 33 -0.13 7.20 -6.96
CA LEU A 33 -1.07 7.53 -5.88
C LEU A 33 -2.42 6.83 -6.04
N LEU A 34 -2.96 6.77 -7.26
CA LEU A 34 -4.21 6.04 -7.53
C LEU A 34 -4.06 4.54 -7.25
N ALA A 35 -2.95 3.94 -7.67
CA ALA A 35 -2.67 2.55 -7.38
C ALA A 35 -2.56 2.29 -5.88
N LEU A 36 -1.89 3.19 -5.13
CA LEU A 36 -1.82 3.09 -3.67
C LEU A 36 -3.21 3.16 -3.02
N ILE A 37 -4.05 4.12 -3.42
CA ILE A 37 -5.44 4.25 -2.91
C ILE A 37 -6.24 2.98 -3.21
N ALA A 38 -6.17 2.47 -4.44
CA ALA A 38 -6.86 1.25 -4.85
C ALA A 38 -6.37 0.01 -4.08
N PHE A 39 -5.15 0.04 -3.57
CA PHE A 39 -4.53 -1.04 -2.82
C PHE A 39 -4.81 -0.99 -1.31
N MET A 40 -5.22 0.16 -0.77
CA MET A 40 -5.55 0.29 0.66
C MET A 40 -6.62 -0.70 1.17
N PRO A 41 -7.72 -0.99 0.44
CA PRO A 41 -8.76 -1.91 0.92
C PRO A 41 -8.43 -3.39 0.70
N THR A 42 -7.31 -3.73 0.05
CA THR A 42 -6.95 -5.15 -0.20
C THR A 42 -6.33 -5.80 1.05
N PRO A 43 -6.44 -7.14 1.19
CA PRO A 43 -5.76 -7.88 2.25
C PRO A 43 -4.25 -7.61 2.31
N GLY A 44 -3.67 -7.58 3.52
CA GLY A 44 -2.26 -7.27 3.74
C GLY A 44 -1.29 -8.42 3.47
N ASN A 45 -1.78 -9.66 3.54
CA ASN A 45 -1.01 -10.91 3.52
C ASN A 45 -0.06 -11.13 2.32
N LEU A 46 -0.12 -10.30 1.29
CA LEU A 46 0.70 -10.41 0.07
C LEU A 46 1.62 -9.20 -0.15
N THR A 47 1.86 -8.38 0.87
CA THR A 47 2.63 -7.13 0.71
C THR A 47 3.67 -6.92 1.79
N ILE A 48 4.89 -6.58 1.36
CA ILE A 48 5.97 -6.19 2.25
C ILE A 48 5.54 -4.97 3.08
N GLY A 49 5.70 -5.06 4.40
CA GLY A 49 5.37 -3.98 5.32
C GLY A 49 3.88 -3.79 5.58
N ALA A 50 3.02 -4.73 5.17
CA ALA A 50 1.61 -4.73 5.52
C ALA A 50 1.36 -4.95 7.01
N LEU A 51 0.23 -4.42 7.47
CA LEU A 51 -0.42 -4.71 8.75
C LEU A 51 -1.84 -5.20 8.45
N ASP A 52 -2.35 -6.08 9.30
CA ASP A 52 -3.71 -6.66 9.22
C ASP A 52 -4.56 -6.24 10.43
N ASP A 53 -4.45 -4.97 10.83
CA ASP A 53 -5.27 -4.38 11.90
C ASP A 53 -6.76 -4.47 11.53
N THR A 54 -7.60 -4.67 12.54
CA THR A 54 -9.04 -4.84 12.33
C THR A 54 -9.69 -3.53 11.85
N PRO A 55 -10.89 -3.59 11.22
CA PRO A 55 -11.63 -2.38 10.87
C PRO A 55 -11.84 -1.43 12.05
N GLU A 56 -12.06 -1.95 13.25
CA GLU A 56 -12.25 -1.17 14.48
C GLU A 56 -10.96 -0.45 14.87
N GLU A 57 -9.81 -1.14 14.85
CA GLU A 57 -8.51 -0.53 15.11
C GLU A 57 -8.19 0.57 14.08
N ARG A 58 -8.45 0.30 12.80
CA ARG A 58 -8.26 1.30 11.73
C ARG A 58 -9.14 2.53 11.90
N GLN A 59 -10.38 2.38 12.36
CA GLN A 59 -11.26 3.51 12.68
C GLN A 59 -10.73 4.34 13.85
N VAL A 60 -10.14 3.71 14.87
CA VAL A 60 -9.50 4.43 15.98
C VAL A 60 -8.29 5.22 15.49
N LEU A 61 -7.49 4.66 14.57
CA LEU A 61 -6.31 5.32 13.99
C LEU A 61 -6.63 6.45 13.01
N ALA A 62 -7.85 6.51 12.46
CA ALA A 62 -8.29 7.50 11.48
C ALA A 62 -8.81 8.81 12.09
N LYS A 63 -8.89 8.88 13.43
CA LYS A 63 -9.24 10.10 14.18
C LYS A 63 -8.05 11.05 14.29
#